data_AF-A0A952USG4-F1
#
_entry.id   AF-A0A952USG4-F1
#
_cell.length_a   1.000
_cell.length_b   1.000
_cell.length_c   1.000
_cell.angle_alpha   90.00
_cell.angle_beta   90.00
_cell.angle_gamma   90.00
#
_symmetry.space_group_name_H-M   'P 1'
#
loop_
_entity.id
_entity.type
_entity.pdbx_description
1 polymer ?
#
loop_
_entity_poly.entity_id
_entity_poly.type
_entity_poly.pdbx_seq_one_letter_code
_entity_poly.pdbx_strand_id
1 'polypeptide(L)'
;MDTLYLDSIGSKAKVAGYEGEIVGEDVAGMYWETVLMLAGLSPFIARCSSGEELDVVGPEGAFKALARRWWIKPDPSGLIVRLLLERQYKF
;
A
#
# COMPACT_ATOMS: atom_id res chain seq x y z
N MET A 1 20.87 6.22 -10.67
CA MET A 1 19.86 5.15 -10.71
C MET A 1 19.95 4.48 -9.36
N ASP A 2 19.04 4.84 -8.46
CA ASP A 2 19.03 4.41 -7.07
C ASP A 2 18.62 2.93 -6.96
N THR A 3 19.58 2.10 -6.59
CA THR A 3 19.42 0.66 -6.39
C THR A 3 18.75 0.30 -5.07
N LEU A 4 18.43 1.28 -4.22
CA LEU A 4 17.89 1.05 -2.87
C LEU A 4 16.46 0.49 -2.86
N TYR A 5 15.68 0.67 -3.94
CA TYR A 5 14.24 0.41 -3.91
C TYR A 5 13.81 -0.99 -4.38
N LEU A 6 14.66 -1.67 -5.17
CA LEU A 6 14.41 -3.07 -5.59
C LEU A 6 14.45 -4.06 -4.42
N ASP A 7 15.15 -3.72 -3.34
CA ASP A 7 15.28 -4.55 -2.14
C ASP A 7 13.99 -4.57 -1.30
N SER A 8 13.04 -3.67 -1.58
CA SER A 8 11.77 -3.60 -0.85
C SER A 8 10.70 -4.55 -1.37
N ILE A 9 10.83 -5.06 -2.60
CA ILE A 9 9.83 -5.98 -3.19
C ILE A 9 9.82 -7.31 -2.41
N GLY A 10 8.63 -7.75 -2.03
CA GLY A 10 8.42 -8.90 -1.15
C GLY A 10 8.55 -8.56 0.35
N SER A 11 8.86 -7.31 0.70
CA SER A 11 8.92 -6.89 2.10
C SER A 11 7.54 -6.64 2.68
N LYS A 12 7.37 -7.04 3.94
CA LYS A 12 6.16 -6.72 4.70
C LYS A 12 6.11 -5.24 5.04
N ALA A 13 4.95 -4.63 4.85
CA ALA A 13 4.67 -3.26 5.24
C ALA A 13 3.24 -3.13 5.78
N LYS A 14 3.04 -2.20 6.71
CA LYS A 14 1.72 -1.80 7.19
C LYS A 14 1.29 -0.52 6.49
N VAL A 15 0.10 -0.53 5.90
CA VAL A 15 -0.51 0.65 5.27
C VAL A 15 -1.83 0.94 5.94
N ALA A 16 -1.98 2.15 6.49
CA ALA A 16 -3.17 2.56 7.21
C ALA A 16 -3.58 1.61 8.37
N GLY A 17 -2.61 0.88 8.93
CA GLY A 17 -2.81 -0.11 9.99
C GLY A 17 -3.04 -1.55 9.50
N TYR A 18 -3.14 -1.79 8.19
CA TYR A 18 -3.35 -3.12 7.61
C TYR A 18 -2.02 -3.75 7.20
N GLU A 19 -1.85 -5.05 7.46
CA GLU A 19 -0.66 -5.80 7.08
C GLU A 19 -0.73 -6.25 5.62
N GLY A 20 0.39 -6.16 4.93
CA GLY A 20 0.53 -6.55 3.53
C GLY A 20 1.98 -6.51 3.09
N GLU A 21 2.19 -6.54 1.79
CA GLU A 21 3.50 -6.67 1.17
C GLU A 21 3.67 -5.67 0.03
N ILE A 22 4.90 -5.17 -0.12
CA ILE A 22 5.28 -4.37 -1.28
C ILE A 22 5.48 -5.34 -2.45
N VAL A 23 4.73 -5.16 -3.53
CA VAL A 23 4.71 -6.08 -4.68
C VAL A 23 5.36 -5.49 -5.94
N GLY A 24 5.78 -4.23 -5.88
CA GLY A 24 6.48 -3.57 -6.97
C GLY A 24 6.59 -2.07 -6.76
N GLU A 25 7.35 -1.42 -7.63
CA GLU A 25 7.47 0.02 -7.69
C GLU A 25 7.73 0.44 -9.14
N ASP A 26 7.14 1.55 -9.55
CA ASP A 26 7.42 2.18 -10.84
C ASP A 26 7.44 3.71 -10.72
N VAL A 27 7.50 4.40 -11.86
CA VAL A 27 7.52 5.87 -11.92
C VAL A 27 6.28 6.55 -11.30
N ALA A 28 5.17 5.83 -11.15
CA ALA A 28 3.95 6.35 -10.52
C ALA A 28 3.93 6.12 -9.01
N GLY A 29 4.78 5.22 -8.48
CA GLY A 29 4.94 4.98 -7.06
C GLY A 29 5.03 3.50 -6.69
N MET A 30 4.78 3.22 -5.41
CA MET A 30 4.94 1.90 -4.81
C MET A 30 3.61 1.14 -4.81
N TYR A 31 3.66 -0.12 -5.21
CA TYR A 31 2.52 -1.03 -5.14
C TYR A 31 2.58 -1.86 -3.87
N TRP A 32 1.51 -1.80 -3.09
CA TRP A 32 1.32 -2.59 -1.89
C TRP A 32 0.08 -3.47 -2.01
N GLU A 33 0.14 -4.68 -1.49
CA GLU A 33 -0.93 -5.66 -1.58
C GLU A 33 -1.24 -6.29 -0.23
N THR A 34 -2.52 -6.54 0.02
CA THR A 34 -3.02 -7.24 1.22
C THR A 34 -4.20 -8.14 0.87
N VAL A 35 -4.54 -9.05 1.76
CA VAL A 35 -5.78 -9.84 1.69
C VAL A 35 -6.72 -9.34 2.78
N LEU A 36 -7.89 -8.84 2.37
CA LEU A 36 -8.94 -8.38 3.29
C LEU A 36 -10.17 -9.29 3.20
N MET A 37 -10.84 -9.46 4.33
CA MET A 37 -12.22 -9.94 4.35
C MET A 37 -13.16 -8.84 3.86
N LEU A 38 -14.34 -9.20 3.36
CA LEU A 38 -15.34 -8.23 2.90
C LEU A 38 -15.67 -7.16 3.95
N ALA A 39 -15.72 -7.54 5.24
CA ALA A 39 -15.96 -6.62 6.35
C ALA A 39 -14.84 -5.56 6.52
N GLY A 40 -13.59 -5.92 6.19
CA GLY A 40 -12.44 -5.02 6.23
C GLY A 40 -12.29 -4.13 4.99
N LEU A 41 -12.94 -4.49 3.88
CA LEU A 41 -12.80 -3.79 2.62
C LEU A 41 -13.38 -2.37 2.66
N SER A 42 -14.65 -2.22 3.06
CA SER A 42 -15.32 -0.92 3.07
C SER A 42 -14.58 0.15 3.88
N PRO A 43 -14.17 -0.09 5.14
CA PRO A 43 -13.41 0.92 5.90
C PRO A 43 -12.04 1.23 5.28
N PHE A 44 -11.37 0.22 4.71
CA PHE A 44 -10.08 0.42 4.05
C PHE A 44 -10.21 1.31 2.80
N ILE A 45 -11.19 1.04 1.94
CA ILE A 45 -11.43 1.84 0.73
C ILE A 45 -11.88 3.25 1.09
N ALA A 46 -12.72 3.43 2.11
CA ALA A 46 -13.11 4.76 2.58
C ALA A 46 -11.89 5.59 2.99
N ARG A 47 -10.93 4.98 3.70
CA ARG A 47 -9.68 5.63 4.09
C ARG A 47 -8.76 5.92 2.90
N CYS A 48 -8.68 5.03 1.91
CA CYS A 48 -7.92 5.30 0.68
C CYS A 48 -8.56 6.41 -0.17
N SER A 49 -9.88 6.56 -0.09
CA SER A 49 -10.66 7.54 -0.87
C SER A 49 -10.71 8.93 -0.25
N SER A 50 -10.26 9.11 0.99
CA SER A 50 -10.39 10.40 1.70
C SER A 50 -9.47 11.49 1.15
N GLY A 51 -8.45 11.13 0.37
CA GLY A 51 -7.39 12.04 -0.07
C GLY A 51 -6.40 12.42 1.03
N GLU A 52 -6.54 11.84 2.22
CA GLU A 52 -5.61 12.03 3.33
C GLU A 52 -4.36 11.15 3.16
N GLU A 53 -3.25 11.62 3.76
CA GLU A 53 -2.02 10.83 3.82
C GLU A 53 -2.19 9.58 4.70
N LEU A 54 -1.81 8.43 4.14
CA LEU A 54 -1.75 7.17 4.86
C LEU A 54 -0.37 7.00 5.51
N ASP A 55 -0.38 6.47 6.73
CA ASP A 55 0.82 5.95 7.36
C ASP A 55 1.26 4.67 6.67
N VAL A 56 2.53 4.65 6.25
CA VAL A 56 3.20 3.47 5.72
C VAL A 56 4.37 3.15 6.64
N VAL A 57 4.40 1.92 7.17
CA VAL A 57 5.48 1.42 8.03
C VAL A 57 6.07 0.18 7.39
N GLY A 58 7.30 0.29 6.88
CA GLY A 58 8.04 -0.79 6.24
C GLY A 58 9.42 -1.00 6.88
N PRO A 59 10.26 -1.86 6.29
CA PRO A 59 11.61 -2.15 6.81
C PRO A 59 12.52 -0.93 6.87
N GLU A 60 12.34 0.02 5.95
CA GLU A 60 13.11 1.27 5.86
C GLU A 60 12.62 2.36 6.83
N GLY A 61 11.58 2.08 7.61
CA GLY A 61 10.97 3.01 8.56
C GLY A 61 9.56 3.44 8.16
N ALA A 62 9.13 4.55 8.75
CA ALA A 62 7.78 5.09 8.59
C ALA A 62 7.77 6.32 7.69
N PHE A 63 6.78 6.42 6.80
CA PHE A 63 6.56 7.58 5.94
C PHE A 63 5.07 7.78 5.63
N LYS A 64 4.75 8.93 5.01
CA LYS A 64 3.41 9.28 4.56
C LYS A 64 3.27 9.09 3.06
N ALA A 65 2.13 8.55 2.62
CA ALA A 65 1.84 8.35 1.21
C ALA A 65 0.37 8.62 0.88
N LEU A 66 0.09 9.07 -0.34
CA LEU A 66 -1.27 9.19 -0.85
C LEU A 66 -1.67 7.91 -1.58
N ALA A 67 -2.90 7.44 -1.33
CA ALA A 67 -3.53 6.42 -2.15
C ALA A 67 -3.97 7.02 -3.50
N ARG A 68 -3.43 6.52 -4.61
CA ARG A 68 -3.77 7.04 -5.95
C ARG A 68 -4.70 6.14 -6.75
N ARG A 69 -4.53 4.83 -6.62
CA ARG A 69 -5.34 3.83 -7.33
C ARG A 69 -5.39 2.55 -6.53
N TRP A 70 -6.52 1.85 -6.58
CA TRP A 70 -6.65 0.52 -6.01
C TRP A 70 -7.33 -0.45 -6.95
N TRP A 71 -7.02 -1.73 -6.77
CA TRP A 71 -7.60 -2.85 -7.48
C TRP A 71 -8.04 -3.89 -6.46
N ILE A 72 -9.17 -4.54 -6.75
CA ILE A 72 -9.73 -5.59 -5.89
C ILE A 72 -9.93 -6.82 -6.77
N LYS A 73 -9.39 -7.95 -6.32
CA LYS A 73 -9.56 -9.24 -6.98
C LYS A 73 -10.08 -10.28 -5.98
N PRO A 74 -11.10 -11.08 -6.33
CA PRO A 74 -11.53 -12.20 -5.49
C PRO A 74 -10.41 -13.25 -5.33
N ASP A 75 -10.29 -13.80 -4.13
CA ASP A 75 -9.38 -14.89 -3.76
C ASP A 75 -10.11 -15.89 -2.84
N PRO A 76 -9.79 -17.19 -2.84
CA PRO A 76 -10.42 -18.15 -1.92
C PRO A 76 -10.30 -17.76 -0.43
N SER A 77 -9.29 -16.97 -0.07
CA SER A 77 -9.01 -16.52 1.29
C SER A 77 -9.62 -15.14 1.62
N GLY A 78 -10.26 -14.49 0.65
CA GLY A 78 -10.86 -13.16 0.81
C GLY A 78 -10.79 -12.31 -0.46
N LEU A 79 -10.32 -11.07 -0.31
CA LEU A 79 -10.20 -10.11 -1.39
C LEU A 79 -8.76 -9.60 -1.40
N ILE A 80 -8.04 -9.87 -2.48
CA ILE A 80 -6.74 -9.26 -2.72
C ILE A 80 -7.00 -7.80 -3.06
N VAL A 81 -6.43 -6.90 -2.26
CA VAL A 81 -6.47 -5.46 -2.48
C VAL A 81 -5.08 -4.98 -2.77
N ARG A 82 -4.89 -4.41 -3.96
CA ARG A 82 -3.66 -3.75 -4.36
C ARG A 82 -3.86 -2.24 -4.33
N LEU A 83 -2.88 -1.52 -3.84
CA LEU A 83 -2.88 -0.07 -3.71
C LEU A 83 -1.61 0.51 -4.34
N LEU A 84 -1.77 1.55 -5.15
CA LEU A 84 -0.68 2.40 -5.62
C LEU A 84 -0.53 3.57 -4.63
N LEU A 85 0.66 3.67 -4.04
CA LEU A 85 1.04 4.64 -3.04
C LEU A 85 2.04 5.64 -3.63
N GLU A 86 1.70 6.92 -3.55
CA GLU A 86 2.60 8.02 -3.90
C GLU A 86 3.22 8.60 -2.64
N ARG A 87 4.52 8.37 -2.45
CA ARG A 87 5.27 8.86 -1.29
C ARG A 87 5.27 10.38 -1.25
N GLN A 88 4.97 10.94 -0.08
CA GLN A 88 5.00 12.38 0.14
C GLN A 88 6.36 12.75 0.75
N TYR A 89 7.12 13.60 0.04
CA TYR A 89 8.36 14.17 0.56
C TYR A 89 8.02 15.54 1.17
N LYS A 90 8.08 15.64 2.50
CA LYS A 90 8.05 16.95 3.16
C LYS A 90 9.42 17.59 2.97
N PHE A 91 9.46 18.71 2.25
CA PHE A 91 10.64 19.56 2.10
C PHE A 91 10.94 20.32 3.40
#